data_AF-E6S6E2-F1
#
_entry.id   AF-E6S6E2-F1
#
_cell.length_a   1.000
_cell.length_b   1.000
_cell.length_c   1.000
_cell.angle_alpha   90.00
_cell.angle_beta   90.00
_cell.angle_gamma   90.00
#
_symmetry.space_group_name_H-M   'P 1'
#
loop_
_entity.id
_entity.type
_entity.pdbx_description
1 polymer ?
#
loop_
_entity_poly.entity_id
_entity_poly.type
_entity_poly.pdbx_seq_one_letter_code
_entity_poly.pdbx_strand_id
1 'polypeptide(L)'
;MSDLQCAARLVIVTPTGLGDVKWLASELYRERVQAVYAADDVPDTGPVETLAEDLGVPCHSGHGDLDDGTEAFQGIVDRHRGETVVVVRGGAATEPVLMLVDADGTSVHSLDEDV
;
A
#
# COMPACT_ATOMS: atom_id res chain seq x y z
N MET A 1 25.97 11.56 -1.38
CA MET A 1 24.74 12.36 -1.51
C MET A 1 23.77 11.57 -2.37
N SER A 2 23.09 10.59 -1.77
CA SER A 2 22.22 9.61 -2.46
C SER A 2 20.86 9.48 -1.77
N ASP A 3 20.46 10.48 -0.97
CA ASP A 3 19.31 10.39 -0.08
C ASP A 3 18.00 10.87 -0.72
N LEU A 4 18.02 11.32 -1.98
CA LEU A 4 16.82 11.75 -2.73
C LEU A 4 16.31 10.72 -3.75
N GLN A 5 16.95 9.54 -3.84
CA GLN A 5 16.64 8.52 -4.84
C GLN A 5 15.91 7.29 -4.27
N CYS A 6 15.55 7.30 -2.99
CA CYS A 6 14.81 6.19 -2.41
C CYS A 6 13.33 6.32 -2.77
N ALA A 7 12.89 5.57 -3.78
CA ALA A 7 11.48 5.46 -4.15
C ALA A 7 10.66 5.01 -2.95
N ALA A 8 9.48 5.60 -2.74
CA ALA A 8 8.48 5.05 -1.84
C ALA A 8 7.89 3.80 -2.50
N ARG A 9 7.79 2.71 -1.74
CA ARG A 9 7.20 1.45 -2.19
C ARG A 9 5.78 1.36 -1.63
N LEU A 10 4.79 1.41 -2.50
CA LEU A 10 3.38 1.35 -2.10
C LEU A 10 2.78 0.08 -2.69
N VAL A 11 2.33 -0.83 -1.84
CA VAL A 11 1.54 -1.98 -2.29
C VAL A 11 0.08 -1.56 -2.31
N ILE A 12 -0.47 -1.42 -3.51
CA ILE A 12 -1.86 -1.02 -3.72
C ILE A 12 -2.73 -2.26 -3.68
N VAL A 13 -3.72 -2.25 -2.79
CA VAL A 13 -4.69 -3.32 -2.57
C VAL A 13 -6.08 -2.75 -2.74
N THR A 14 -6.99 -3.51 -3.35
CA THR A 14 -8.41 -3.12 -3.42
C THR A 14 -9.27 -4.01 -2.52
N PRO A 15 -10.51 -3.61 -2.19
CA PRO A 15 -11.39 -4.42 -1.34
C PRO A 15 -11.61 -5.84 -1.88
N THR A 16 -11.61 -6.05 -3.20
CA THR A 16 -11.74 -7.40 -3.77
C THR A 16 -10.51 -8.27 -3.53
N GLY A 17 -9.33 -7.67 -3.41
CA GLY A 17 -8.08 -8.35 -3.06
C GLY A 17 -7.94 -8.69 -1.58
N LEU A 18 -8.81 -8.16 -0.71
CA LEU A 18 -8.83 -8.47 0.74
C LEU A 18 -9.64 -9.74 1.08
N GLY A 19 -10.10 -10.49 0.09
CA GLY A 19 -10.88 -11.72 0.31
C GLY A 19 -10.12 -12.82 1.06
N ASP A 20 -8.79 -12.87 0.93
CA ASP A 20 -7.90 -13.77 1.69
C ASP A 20 -6.78 -12.98 2.36
N VAL A 21 -7.11 -12.33 3.48
CA VAL A 21 -6.18 -11.52 4.27
C VAL A 21 -4.95 -12.32 4.71
N LYS A 22 -5.10 -13.61 5.05
CA LYS A 22 -3.99 -14.43 5.54
C LYS A 22 -2.98 -14.74 4.45
N TRP A 23 -3.47 -15.06 3.25
CA TRP A 23 -2.61 -15.23 2.09
C TRP A 23 -1.88 -13.92 1.78
N LEU A 24 -2.62 -12.80 1.72
CA LEU A 24 -2.04 -11.48 1.45
C LEU A 24 -0.97 -11.08 2.49
N ALA A 25 -1.22 -11.27 3.78
CA ALA A 25 -0.25 -11.01 4.84
C ALA A 25 1.02 -11.86 4.68
N SER A 26 0.88 -13.10 4.21
CA SER A 26 2.01 -14.01 3.98
C SER A 26 2.90 -13.53 2.83
N GLU A 27 2.32 -13.02 1.75
CA GLU A 27 3.05 -12.42 0.63
C GLU A 27 3.77 -11.14 1.07
N LEU A 28 3.04 -10.25 1.76
CA LEU A 28 3.55 -8.97 2.22
C LEU A 28 4.59 -9.06 3.34
N TYR A 29 4.69 -10.20 4.03
CA TYR A 29 5.69 -10.39 5.09
C TYR A 29 7.13 -10.17 4.60
N ARG A 30 7.40 -10.47 3.32
CA ARG A 30 8.74 -10.28 2.73
C ARG A 30 9.05 -8.81 2.43
N GLU A 31 8.02 -7.99 2.26
CA GLU A 31 8.13 -6.61 1.82
C GLU A 31 8.44 -5.61 2.94
N ARG A 32 8.53 -6.08 4.20
CA ARG A 32 8.82 -5.25 5.39
C ARG A 32 7.93 -4.02 5.49
N VAL A 33 6.63 -4.23 5.32
CA VAL A 33 5.59 -3.21 5.45
C VAL A 33 5.75 -2.47 6.78
N GLN A 34 5.65 -1.13 6.74
CA GLN A 34 5.76 -0.26 7.92
C GLN A 34 4.39 0.22 8.41
N ALA A 35 3.40 0.33 7.52
CA ALA A 35 2.06 0.80 7.85
C ALA A 35 1.05 0.35 6.78
N VAL A 36 -0.23 0.28 7.18
CA VAL A 36 -1.37 0.06 6.30
C VAL A 36 -2.26 1.32 6.33
N TYR A 37 -2.58 1.85 5.16
CA TYR A 37 -3.48 2.99 4.98
C TYR A 37 -4.77 2.55 4.30
N ALA A 38 -5.91 3.04 4.77
CA ALA A 38 -7.21 2.80 4.15
C ALA A 38 -7.85 4.12 3.70
N ALA A 39 -8.26 4.17 2.44
CA ALA A 39 -9.03 5.27 1.88
C ALA A 39 -10.49 5.24 2.37
N ASP A 40 -11.17 6.38 2.27
CA ASP A 40 -12.56 6.55 2.74
C ASP A 40 -13.59 5.80 1.87
N ASP A 41 -13.21 5.45 0.64
CA ASP A 41 -14.05 4.73 -0.31
C ASP A 41 -14.01 3.20 -0.12
N VAL A 42 -13.24 2.72 0.86
CA VAL A 42 -13.19 1.30 1.26
C VAL A 42 -14.42 0.98 2.14
N PRO A 43 -15.34 0.11 1.69
CA PRO A 43 -16.64 -0.08 2.35
C PRO A 43 -16.58 -0.86 3.67
N ASP A 44 -15.55 -1.69 3.87
CA ASP A 44 -15.34 -2.51 5.07
C ASP A 44 -13.87 -2.44 5.50
N THR A 45 -13.59 -1.81 6.63
CA THR A 45 -12.24 -1.69 7.19
C THR A 45 -11.83 -2.90 8.03
N GLY A 46 -12.74 -3.81 8.37
CA GLY A 46 -12.42 -4.99 9.18
C GLY A 46 -11.29 -5.86 8.60
N PRO A 47 -11.32 -6.20 7.30
CA PRO A 47 -10.22 -6.90 6.65
C PRO A 47 -8.90 -6.10 6.63
N VAL A 48 -8.97 -4.77 6.55
CA VAL A 48 -7.79 -3.90 6.57
C VAL A 48 -7.14 -3.88 7.95
N GLU A 49 -7.95 -3.78 9.01
CA GLU A 49 -7.50 -3.86 10.39
C GLU A 49 -6.87 -5.22 10.68
N THR A 50 -7.52 -6.31 10.25
CA THR A 50 -6.98 -7.67 10.38
C THR A 50 -5.63 -7.82 9.66
N LEU A 51 -5.49 -7.25 8.46
CA LEU A 51 -4.23 -7.28 7.72
C LEU A 51 -3.11 -6.56 8.48
N ALA A 52 -3.40 -5.38 9.03
CA ALA A 52 -2.43 -4.62 9.81
C ALA A 52 -2.03 -5.36 11.10
N GLU A 53 -2.98 -6.02 11.77
CA GLU A 53 -2.74 -6.86 12.94
C GLU A 53 -1.83 -8.06 12.60
N ASP A 54 -2.12 -8.78 11.51
CA ASP A 54 -1.34 -9.93 11.07
C ASP A 54 0.09 -9.54 10.65
N LEU A 55 0.25 -8.35 10.06
CA LEU A 55 1.56 -7.78 9.73
C LEU A 55 2.29 -7.16 10.94
N GLY A 56 1.58 -6.91 12.05
CA GLY A 56 2.13 -6.27 13.25
C GLY A 56 2.48 -4.80 13.07
N VAL A 57 1.75 -4.08 12.22
CA VAL A 57 2.00 -2.68 11.82
C VAL A 57 0.81 -1.78 12.15
N PRO A 58 1.00 -0.45 12.28
CA PRO A 58 -0.12 0.47 12.46
C PRO A 58 -1.08 0.47 11.27
N CYS A 59 -2.37 0.54 11.58
CA CYS A 59 -3.46 0.79 10.64
C CYS A 59 -3.89 2.26 10.71
N HIS A 60 -4.01 2.90 9.55
CA HIS A 60 -4.45 4.28 9.40
C HIS A 60 -5.64 4.35 8.45
N SER A 61 -6.86 4.37 9.01
CA SER A 61 -8.09 4.61 8.27
C SER A 61 -8.40 6.11 8.15
N GLY A 62 -9.29 6.49 7.24
CA GLY A 62 -9.82 7.86 7.22
C GLY A 62 -8.90 8.87 6.52
N HIS A 63 -8.07 8.43 5.57
CA HIS A 63 -7.10 9.29 4.88
C HIS A 63 -7.68 10.02 3.66
N GLY A 64 -9.01 10.00 3.49
CA GLY A 64 -9.65 10.62 2.34
C GLY A 64 -9.45 9.79 1.07
N ASP A 65 -9.35 10.50 -0.05
CA ASP A 65 -9.07 9.92 -1.36
C ASP A 65 -7.57 9.61 -1.51
N LEU A 66 -7.25 8.35 -1.80
CA LEU A 66 -5.89 7.85 -2.00
C LEU A 66 -5.63 7.46 -3.46
N ASP A 67 -6.38 8.03 -4.40
CA ASP A 67 -6.11 7.90 -5.82
C ASP A 67 -4.77 8.56 -6.21
N ASP A 68 -4.22 8.11 -7.34
CA ASP A 68 -2.93 8.58 -7.84
C ASP A 68 -2.96 10.10 -8.08
N GLY A 69 -2.00 10.81 -7.50
CA GLY A 69 -1.86 12.26 -7.66
C GLY A 69 -2.66 13.11 -6.68
N THR A 70 -3.42 12.50 -5.76
CA THR A 70 -4.07 13.21 -4.66
C THR A 70 -3.05 13.71 -3.63
N GLU A 71 -3.37 14.80 -2.92
CA GLU A 71 -2.48 15.35 -1.87
C GLU A 71 -2.25 14.36 -0.72
N ALA A 72 -3.27 13.57 -0.36
CA ALA A 72 -3.16 12.56 0.68
C ALA A 72 -2.22 11.42 0.27
N PHE A 73 -2.34 10.93 -0.97
CA PHE A 73 -1.42 9.95 -1.53
C PHE A 73 0.02 10.47 -1.58
N GLN A 74 0.23 11.70 -2.05
CA GLN A 74 1.57 12.32 -2.09
C GLN A 74 2.16 12.50 -0.69
N GLY A 75 1.33 12.82 0.31
CA GLY A 75 1.76 12.88 1.70
C GLY A 75 2.25 11.54 2.25
N ILE A 76 1.65 10.42 1.83
CA ILE A 76 2.10 9.06 2.17
C ILE A 76 3.43 8.76 1.49
N VAL A 77 3.54 9.04 0.17
CA VAL A 77 4.78 8.86 -0.61
C VAL A 77 5.94 9.61 0.03
N ASP A 78 5.75 10.89 0.36
CA ASP A 78 6.81 11.72 0.94
C ASP A 78 7.20 11.27 2.36
N ARG A 79 6.25 10.77 3.15
CA ARG A 79 6.52 10.23 4.48
C ARG A 79 7.31 8.93 4.45
N HIS A 80 7.02 8.05 3.50
CA HIS A 80 7.53 6.68 3.44
C HIS A 80 8.55 6.47 2.31
N ARG A 81 9.34 7.50 2.00
CA ARG A 81 10.46 7.36 1.05
C ARG A 81 11.46 6.32 1.55
N GLY A 82 11.75 5.32 0.73
CA GLY A 82 12.62 4.20 1.09
C GLY A 82 11.99 3.14 2.01
N GLU A 83 10.70 3.26 2.29
CA GLU A 83 9.92 2.31 3.08
C GLU A 83 8.84 1.66 2.22
N THR A 84 8.30 0.53 2.69
CA THR A 84 7.14 -0.11 2.09
C THR A 84 5.90 0.15 2.94
N VAL A 85 4.82 0.58 2.30
CA VAL A 85 3.50 0.70 2.93
C VAL A 85 2.43 0.05 2.07
N VAL A 86 1.33 -0.35 2.70
CA VAL A 86 0.16 -0.87 2.00
C VAL A 86 -0.88 0.26 1.93
N VAL A 87 -1.44 0.47 0.75
CA VAL A 87 -2.55 1.41 0.54
C VAL A 87 -3.75 0.61 0.04
N VAL A 88 -4.80 0.59 0.85
CA VAL A 88 -6.10 0.03 0.48
C VAL A 88 -6.99 1.17 -0.02
N ARG A 89 -7.39 1.09 -1.29
CA ARG A 89 -8.29 2.08 -1.92
C ARG A 89 -9.35 1.40 -2.77
N GLY A 90 -10.41 2.11 -3.12
CA GLY A 90 -11.46 1.62 -4.00
C GLY A 90 -10.92 1.08 -5.33
N GLY A 91 -11.65 0.11 -5.88
CA GLY A 91 -11.26 -0.57 -7.11
C GLY A 91 -11.83 -1.98 -7.18
N ALA A 92 -11.51 -2.67 -8.28
CA ALA A 92 -11.96 -4.04 -8.54
C ALA A 92 -10.80 -5.01 -8.81
N ALA A 93 -9.55 -4.55 -8.70
CA ALA A 93 -8.38 -5.39 -8.96
C ALA A 93 -8.19 -6.39 -7.82
N THR A 94 -8.26 -7.68 -8.14
CA THR A 94 -8.09 -8.76 -7.16
C THR A 94 -6.63 -8.92 -6.72
N GLU A 95 -5.69 -8.67 -7.63
CA GLU A 95 -4.27 -8.85 -7.38
C GLU A 95 -3.66 -7.53 -6.86
N PRO A 96 -2.84 -7.59 -5.78
CA PRO A 96 -2.12 -6.43 -5.31
C PRO A 96 -1.02 -6.04 -6.30
N VAL A 97 -0.77 -4.73 -6.42
CA VAL A 97 0.30 -4.21 -7.29
C VAL A 97 1.31 -3.42 -6.49
N LEU A 98 2.58 -3.55 -6.84
CA LEU A 98 3.66 -2.75 -6.29
C LEU A 98 3.81 -1.48 -7.12
N MET A 99 3.60 -0.34 -6.49
CA MET A 99 3.81 0.98 -7.05
C MET A 99 5.08 1.60 -6.46
N LEU A 100 6.03 1.95 -7.32
CA LEU A 100 7.25 2.69 -6.97
C LEU A 100 7.04 4.14 -7.35
N VAL A 101 7.17 5.04 -6.37
CA VAL A 101 7.03 6.48 -6.59
C VAL A 101 8.32 7.18 -6.20
N ASP A 102 8.97 7.82 -7.15
CA ASP A 102 10.19 8.61 -6.96
C ASP A 102 10.09 10.00 -7.61
N ALA A 103 11.21 10.72 -7.69
CA ALA A 103 11.26 12.05 -8.29
C ALA A 103 11.10 12.04 -9.81
N ASP A 104 11.34 10.90 -10.46
CA ASP A 104 11.30 10.73 -11.91
C ASP A 104 9.92 10.23 -12.38
N GLY A 105 9.13 9.63 -11.49
CA GLY A 105 7.71 9.36 -11.70
C GLY A 105 7.18 8.16 -10.93
N THR A 106 6.18 7.51 -11.52
CA THR A 106 5.51 6.34 -10.95
C THR A 106 5.72 5.12 -11.85
N SER A 107 6.18 4.02 -11.28
CA SER A 107 6.25 2.70 -11.95
C SER A 107 5.35 1.70 -11.22
N VAL A 108 4.64 0.85 -11.98
CA VAL A 108 3.72 -0.15 -11.43
C VAL A 108 4.16 -1.53 -11.88
N HIS A 109 4.26 -2.45 -10.94
CA HIS A 109 4.71 -3.82 -11.11
C HIS A 109 3.73 -4.79 -10.45
N SER A 110 3.66 -6.02 -10.93
CA SER A 110 2.95 -7.08 -10.21
C SER A 110 3.75 -7.46 -8.96
N LEU A 111 3.09 -7.75 -7.84
CA LEU A 111 3.78 -8.14 -6.62
C LEU A 111 4.56 -9.47 -6.78
N ASP A 112 4.13 -10.32 -7.73
CA ASP A 112 4.73 -11.64 -8.02
C ASP A 112 5.94 -11.60 -8.98
N GLU A 113 6.29 -10.46 -9.59
CA GLU A 113 7.30 -10.42 -10.67
C GLU A 113 8.77 -10.46 -10.19
N ASP A 114 9.04 -10.44 -8.89
CA ASP A 114 10.41 -10.43 -8.31
C ASP A 114 10.91 -11.82 -7.83
N VAL A 115 10.76 -12.88 -8.65
CA VAL A 115 11.32 -14.23 -8.38
C VAL A 115 12.43 -14.63 -9.35
#